data_AF-A0A1H0DEP2-F1
#
_entry.id   AF-A0A1H0DEP2-F1
#
_cell.length_a   1.000
_cell.length_b   1.000
_cell.length_c   1.000
_cell.angle_alpha   90.00
_cell.angle_beta   90.00
_cell.angle_gamma   90.00
#
_symmetry.space_group_name_H-M   'P 1'
#
loop_
_entity.id
_entity.type
_entity.pdbx_description
1 polymer ?
#
loop_
_entity_poly.entity_id
_entity_poly.type
_entity_poly.pdbx_seq_one_letter_code
_entity_poly.pdbx_strand_id
1 'polypeptide(L)'
;MTSMAPADARTFWKALMDNASNLITDAHLLLEVGSFGRARSLTVLAQEELGKALWIYEEFERSWSTGSTEPHAVGRLGMNGRSHIRKYASAYVFGDELAEFWGRFDVDKYTPRDGETEREMYSRWEREAEEAATAANLAKQAGFYVDRDTNGTITTPSDVGEGTIPEDLQTAAQVIEMMLIKDHTRMKHDASTPYDSTHTQQFRLLPISHPEDWAAASEAFRNSGGDAFPTSGSE
;
A
#
# COMPACT_ATOMS: atom_id res chain seq x y z
N MET A 1 8.41 2.76 23.90
CA MET A 1 7.18 3.12 23.17
C MET A 1 7.44 4.38 22.40
N THR A 2 6.97 4.48 21.16
CA THR A 2 7.09 5.71 20.35
C THR A 2 5.82 6.52 20.56
N SER A 3 5.89 7.55 21.40
CA SER A 3 4.80 8.51 21.61
C SER A 3 4.99 9.71 20.69
N MET A 4 3.91 10.24 20.12
CA MET A 4 3.93 11.40 19.23
C MET A 4 2.63 12.20 19.33
N ALA A 5 2.69 13.50 19.06
CA ALA A 5 1.49 14.33 18.96
C ALA A 5 0.75 14.04 17.64
N PRO A 6 -0.58 14.25 17.57
CA PRO A 6 -1.35 13.99 16.34
C PRO A 6 -0.84 14.73 15.10
N ALA A 7 -0.32 15.95 15.25
CA ALA A 7 0.28 16.71 14.15
C ALA A 7 1.58 16.07 13.61
N ASP A 8 2.43 15.57 14.50
CA ASP A 8 3.66 14.85 14.13
C ASP A 8 3.31 13.51 13.47
N ALA A 9 2.32 12.80 14.02
CA ALA A 9 1.79 11.57 13.46
C ALA A 9 1.25 11.78 12.04
N ARG A 10 0.52 12.88 11.80
CA ARG A 10 -0.02 13.21 10.48
C ARG A 10 1.11 13.47 9.48
N THR A 11 2.11 14.25 9.89
CA THR A 11 3.29 14.52 9.07
C THR A 11 4.02 13.24 8.72
N PHE A 12 4.21 12.36 9.70
CA PHE A 12 4.88 11.09 9.50
C PHE A 12 4.07 10.15 8.59
N TRP A 13 2.75 10.04 8.81
CA TRP A 13 1.86 9.25 7.95
C TRP A 13 1.91 9.72 6.49
N LYS A 14 1.84 11.04 6.24
CA LYS A 14 1.94 11.59 4.87
C LYS A 14 3.30 11.29 4.24
N ALA A 15 4.38 11.35 5.01
CA ALA A 15 5.71 11.01 4.51
C ALA A 15 5.82 9.52 4.13
N LEU A 16 5.20 8.61 4.89
CA LEU A 16 5.13 7.19 4.56
C LEU A 16 4.32 6.95 3.27
N MET A 17 3.16 7.61 3.12
CA MET A 17 2.32 7.47 1.93
C MET A 17 2.98 8.06 0.67
N ASP A 18 3.69 9.18 0.81
CA ASP A 18 4.46 9.76 -0.29
C ASP A 18 5.61 8.84 -0.70
N ASN A 19 6.35 8.29 0.27
CA ASN A 19 7.42 7.34 -0.02
C ASN A 19 6.88 6.05 -0.67
N ALA A 20 5.79 5.49 -0.16
CA ALA A 20 5.17 4.29 -0.73
C ALA A 20 4.76 4.50 -2.20
N SER A 21 4.11 5.63 -2.51
CA SER A 21 3.69 5.93 -3.89
C SER A 21 4.86 6.26 -4.83
N ASN A 22 5.94 6.90 -4.34
CA ASN A 22 7.17 7.06 -5.11
C ASN A 22 7.84 5.71 -5.40
N LEU A 23 7.92 4.81 -4.42
CA LEU A 23 8.48 3.47 -4.60
C LEU A 23 7.72 2.65 -5.65
N ILE A 24 6.39 2.75 -5.70
CA ILE A 24 5.58 2.12 -6.77
C ILE A 24 5.90 2.72 -8.14
N THR A 25 6.05 4.05 -8.22
CA THR A 25 6.39 4.73 -9.48
C THR A 25 7.77 4.29 -9.98
N ASP A 26 8.76 4.25 -9.08
CA ASP A 26 10.11 3.79 -9.40
C ASP A 26 10.12 2.30 -9.78
N ALA A 27 9.34 1.47 -9.08
CA ALA A 27 9.18 0.05 -9.42
C ALA A 27 8.63 -0.12 -10.84
N HIS A 28 7.66 0.72 -11.23
CA HIS A 28 7.03 0.67 -12.54
C HIS A 28 8.04 1.04 -13.65
N LEU A 29 8.82 2.10 -13.46
CA LEU A 29 9.89 2.47 -14.40
C LEU A 29 10.95 1.35 -14.54
N LEU A 30 11.29 0.68 -13.44
CA LEU A 30 12.23 -0.45 -13.47
C LEU A 30 11.63 -1.68 -14.17
N LEU A 31 10.33 -1.89 -14.07
CA LEU A 31 9.62 -2.93 -14.79
C LEU A 31 9.70 -2.69 -16.30
N GLU A 32 9.47 -1.45 -16.77
CA GLU A 32 9.52 -1.09 -18.20
C GLU A 32 10.88 -1.36 -18.85
N VAL A 33 11.97 -1.25 -18.10
CA VAL A 33 13.34 -1.52 -18.59
C VAL A 33 13.81 -2.95 -18.32
N GLY A 34 12.92 -3.84 -17.87
CA GLY A 34 13.22 -5.25 -17.61
C GLY A 34 14.06 -5.52 -16.37
N SER A 35 14.18 -4.55 -15.44
CA SER A 35 14.87 -4.73 -14.16
C SER A 35 13.96 -5.36 -13.12
N PHE A 36 13.43 -6.55 -13.43
CA PHE A 36 12.39 -7.26 -12.68
C PHE A 36 12.71 -7.44 -11.18
N GLY A 37 13.91 -7.93 -10.85
CA GLY A 37 14.31 -8.10 -9.45
C GLY A 37 14.17 -6.83 -8.64
N ARG A 38 14.68 -5.70 -9.14
CA ARG A 38 14.59 -4.41 -8.44
C ARG A 38 13.15 -3.88 -8.39
N ALA A 39 12.39 -4.02 -9.47
CA ALA A 39 10.98 -3.63 -9.50
C ALA A 39 10.21 -4.36 -8.38
N ARG A 40 10.37 -5.68 -8.26
CA ARG A 40 9.76 -6.47 -7.19
C ARG A 40 10.19 -6.00 -5.81
N SER A 41 11.47 -5.74 -5.59
CA SER A 41 11.96 -5.28 -4.29
C SER A 41 11.40 -3.92 -3.89
N LEU A 42 11.25 -2.99 -4.84
CA LEU A 42 10.63 -1.69 -4.56
C LEU A 42 9.12 -1.83 -4.28
N THR A 43 8.40 -2.70 -4.99
CA THR A 43 7.01 -3.02 -4.68
C THR A 43 6.85 -3.54 -3.24
N VAL A 44 7.70 -4.47 -2.80
CA VAL A 44 7.68 -4.98 -1.41
C VAL A 44 7.99 -3.88 -0.41
N LEU A 45 8.97 -3.01 -0.68
CA LEU A 45 9.27 -1.87 0.19
C LEU A 45 8.10 -0.91 0.29
N ALA A 46 7.38 -0.63 -0.80
CA ALA A 46 6.20 0.22 -0.78
C ALA A 46 5.10 -0.34 0.16
N GLN A 47 4.87 -1.66 0.12
CA GLN A 47 3.94 -2.33 1.03
C GLN A 47 4.43 -2.32 2.49
N GLU A 48 5.74 -2.38 2.74
CA GLU A 48 6.26 -2.18 4.10
C GLU A 48 6.06 -0.76 4.61
N GLU A 49 6.18 0.26 3.75
CA GLU A 49 5.88 1.65 4.10
C GLU A 49 4.40 1.82 4.42
N LEU A 50 3.51 1.25 3.59
CA LEU A 50 2.08 1.19 3.86
C LEU A 50 1.78 0.50 5.20
N GLY A 51 2.43 -0.63 5.49
CA GLY A 51 2.26 -1.36 6.75
C GLY A 51 2.53 -0.50 7.99
N LYS A 52 3.57 0.35 7.94
CA LYS A 52 3.82 1.34 9.00
C LYS A 52 2.74 2.42 9.02
N ALA A 53 2.31 2.89 7.86
CA ALA A 53 1.30 3.94 7.74
C ALA A 53 -0.02 3.48 8.37
N LEU A 54 -0.41 2.22 8.16
CA LEU A 54 -1.60 1.60 8.76
C LEU A 54 -1.55 1.66 10.29
N TRP A 55 -0.42 1.32 10.93
CA TRP A 55 -0.30 1.38 12.39
C TRP A 55 -0.45 2.80 12.95
N ILE A 56 0.02 3.81 12.22
CA ILE A 56 -0.14 5.21 12.63
C ILE A 56 -1.60 5.64 12.42
N TYR A 57 -2.18 5.26 11.29
CA TYR A 57 -3.55 5.60 10.93
C TYR A 57 -4.55 5.04 11.95
N GLU A 58 -4.45 3.75 12.28
CA GLU A 58 -5.28 3.07 13.30
C GLU A 58 -5.26 3.80 14.66
N GLU A 59 -4.10 4.33 15.07
CA GLU A 59 -3.97 5.01 16.37
C GLU A 59 -4.51 6.45 16.34
N PHE A 60 -4.33 7.17 15.23
CA PHE A 60 -4.54 8.62 15.19
C PHE A 60 -5.74 9.10 14.37
N GLU A 61 -6.40 8.24 13.58
CA GLU A 61 -7.49 8.67 12.70
C GLU A 61 -8.58 9.48 13.43
N ARG A 62 -8.96 9.06 14.64
CA ARG A 62 -9.95 9.74 15.47
C ARG A 62 -9.43 11.09 15.94
N SER A 63 -8.19 11.15 16.41
CA SER A 63 -7.57 12.40 16.88
C SER A 63 -7.40 13.40 15.75
N TRP A 64 -7.09 12.96 14.53
CA TRP A 64 -7.08 13.81 13.34
C TRP A 64 -8.46 14.31 12.95
N SER A 65 -9.51 13.50 13.10
CA SER A 65 -10.89 13.91 12.79
C SER A 65 -11.46 14.91 13.81
N THR A 66 -11.10 14.79 15.09
CA THR A 66 -11.61 15.67 16.16
C THR A 66 -10.74 16.89 16.41
N GLY A 67 -9.53 16.95 15.86
CA GLY A 67 -8.56 18.01 16.14
C GLY A 67 -7.92 17.90 17.53
N SER A 68 -7.94 16.70 18.13
CA SER A 68 -7.23 16.45 19.38
C SER A 68 -5.74 16.73 19.22
N THR A 69 -5.13 17.27 20.27
CA THR A 69 -3.68 17.47 20.38
C THR A 69 -3.04 16.51 21.37
N GLU A 70 -3.81 15.62 21.98
CA GLU A 70 -3.31 14.66 22.97
C GLU A 70 -2.32 13.67 22.32
N PRO A 71 -1.10 13.52 22.85
CA PRO A 71 -0.15 12.54 22.34
C PRO A 71 -0.60 11.10 22.59
N HIS A 72 -0.38 10.23 21.60
CA HIS A 72 -0.66 8.80 21.71
C HIS A 72 0.60 7.97 21.47
N ALA A 73 0.65 6.80 22.10
CA ALA A 73 1.73 5.84 21.92
C ALA A 73 1.37 4.81 20.85
N VAL A 74 2.13 4.76 19.75
CA VAL A 74 1.91 3.75 18.71
C VAL A 74 2.63 2.46 19.12
N GLY A 75 1.94 1.60 19.87
CA GLY A 75 2.49 0.36 20.41
C GLY A 75 3.10 -0.55 19.33
N ARG A 76 2.35 -0.76 18.24
CA ARG A 76 2.78 -1.59 17.09
C ARG A 76 4.07 -1.05 16.46
N LEU A 77 4.20 0.26 16.28
CA LEU A 77 5.41 0.86 15.72
C LEU A 77 6.62 0.64 16.63
N GLY A 78 6.45 0.77 17.95
CA GLY A 78 7.53 0.54 18.91
C GLY A 78 8.04 -0.91 18.95
N MET A 79 7.13 -1.89 18.81
CA MET A 79 7.47 -3.31 18.82
C MET A 79 7.97 -3.82 17.47
N ASN A 80 7.31 -3.40 16.39
CA ASN A 80 7.43 -4.01 15.07
C ASN A 80 8.04 -3.09 14.00
N GLY A 81 8.37 -1.83 14.33
CA GLY A 81 8.88 -0.84 13.36
C GLY A 81 10.10 -1.28 12.56
N ARG A 82 10.93 -2.16 13.13
CA ARG A 82 12.12 -2.74 12.48
C ARG A 82 11.86 -4.08 11.79
N SER A 83 10.68 -4.68 11.97
CA SER A 83 10.35 -5.97 11.37
C SER A 83 9.75 -5.79 9.98
N HIS A 84 10.54 -6.09 8.96
CA HIS A 84 10.10 -6.13 7.56
C HIS A 84 8.88 -7.04 7.37
N ILE A 85 8.91 -8.22 7.98
CA ILE A 85 7.84 -9.22 7.92
C ILE A 85 6.54 -8.64 8.51
N ARG A 86 6.59 -8.05 9.72
CA ARG A 86 5.37 -7.52 10.36
C ARG A 86 4.79 -6.31 9.62
N LYS A 87 5.65 -5.45 9.07
CA LYS A 87 5.21 -4.33 8.21
C LYS A 87 4.48 -4.85 6.98
N TYR A 88 5.10 -5.75 6.22
CA TYR A 88 4.50 -6.32 5.02
C TYR A 88 3.19 -7.06 5.34
N ALA A 89 3.18 -7.91 6.36
CA ALA A 89 1.99 -8.67 6.75
C ALA A 89 0.80 -7.76 7.05
N SER A 90 1.03 -6.57 7.64
CA SER A 90 -0.04 -5.60 7.90
C SER A 90 -0.65 -5.07 6.60
N ALA A 91 0.18 -4.72 5.61
CA ALA A 91 -0.30 -4.29 4.29
C ALA A 91 -0.97 -5.42 3.50
N TYR A 92 -0.46 -6.65 3.63
CA TYR A 92 -1.04 -7.84 3.00
C TYR A 92 -2.46 -8.11 3.52
N VAL A 93 -2.65 -8.14 4.85
CA VAL A 93 -3.97 -8.33 5.46
C VAL A 93 -4.91 -7.19 5.10
N PHE A 94 -4.43 -5.95 5.11
CA PHE A 94 -5.24 -4.81 4.68
C PHE A 94 -5.68 -4.92 3.21
N GLY A 95 -4.84 -5.49 2.34
CA GLY A 95 -5.15 -5.74 0.94
C GLY A 95 -6.23 -6.79 0.70
N ASP A 96 -6.61 -7.58 1.71
CA ASP A 96 -7.71 -8.55 1.58
C ASP A 96 -9.06 -7.87 1.35
N GLU A 97 -9.21 -6.64 1.83
CA GLU A 97 -10.41 -5.82 1.62
C GLU A 97 -10.49 -5.25 0.19
N LEU A 98 -9.43 -5.38 -0.62
CA LEU A 98 -9.33 -4.69 -1.90
C LEU A 98 -10.45 -5.07 -2.87
N ALA A 99 -10.80 -6.36 -2.95
CA ALA A 99 -11.86 -6.83 -3.83
C ALA A 99 -13.21 -6.20 -3.45
N GLU A 100 -13.58 -6.29 -2.18
CA GLU A 100 -14.83 -5.71 -1.65
C GLU A 100 -14.86 -4.19 -1.80
N PHE A 101 -13.73 -3.53 -1.51
CA PHE A 101 -13.59 -2.08 -1.64
C PHE A 101 -13.89 -1.59 -3.07
N TRP A 102 -13.51 -2.37 -4.08
CA TRP A 102 -13.82 -2.10 -5.49
C TRP A 102 -15.11 -2.78 -5.99
N GLY A 103 -16.00 -3.20 -5.08
CA GLY A 103 -17.33 -3.72 -5.40
C GLY A 103 -17.36 -5.17 -5.89
N ARG A 104 -16.28 -5.93 -5.72
CA ARG A 104 -16.20 -7.37 -6.03
C ARG A 104 -16.48 -8.20 -4.78
N PHE A 105 -17.74 -8.56 -4.60
CA PHE A 105 -18.24 -9.33 -3.45
C PHE A 105 -18.24 -10.85 -3.69
N ASP A 106 -17.73 -11.31 -4.83
CA ASP A 106 -17.60 -12.72 -5.20
C ASP A 106 -16.34 -13.38 -4.59
N VAL A 107 -15.49 -12.60 -3.93
CA VAL A 107 -14.26 -13.08 -3.27
C VAL A 107 -14.56 -13.40 -1.81
N ASP A 108 -14.84 -14.67 -1.54
CA ASP A 108 -15.17 -15.14 -0.19
C ASP A 108 -13.93 -15.63 0.57
N LYS A 109 -13.06 -14.69 0.97
CA LYS A 109 -11.87 -15.00 1.79
C LYS A 109 -12.22 -15.21 3.27
N TYR A 110 -13.32 -14.61 3.71
CA TYR A 110 -13.71 -14.49 5.13
C TYR A 110 -14.62 -15.60 5.63
N THR A 111 -15.04 -16.53 4.77
CA THR A 111 -15.89 -17.65 5.18
C THR A 111 -15.07 -18.82 5.74
N PRO A 112 -15.45 -19.36 6.92
CA PRO A 112 -14.87 -20.58 7.45
C PRO A 112 -15.00 -21.71 6.43
N ARG A 113 -13.95 -22.53 6.29
CA ARG A 113 -14.06 -23.76 5.49
C ARG A 113 -15.01 -24.75 6.20
N ASP A 114 -15.57 -25.70 5.45
CA ASP A 114 -16.45 -26.71 6.02
C ASP A 114 -15.82 -27.40 7.24
N GLY A 115 -16.48 -27.26 8.40
CA GLY A 115 -16.04 -27.82 9.67
C GLY A 115 -14.96 -27.04 10.40
N GLU A 116 -14.50 -25.90 9.88
CA GLU A 116 -13.53 -25.02 10.51
C GLU A 116 -14.19 -24.10 11.53
N THR A 117 -13.58 -23.96 12.70
CA THR A 117 -13.98 -22.97 13.69
C THR A 117 -13.44 -21.58 13.35
N GLU A 118 -14.07 -20.52 13.85
CA GLU A 118 -13.57 -19.14 13.68
C GLU A 118 -12.11 -19.00 14.13
N ARG A 119 -11.73 -19.64 15.24
CA ARG A 119 -10.35 -19.62 15.75
C ARG A 119 -9.35 -20.24 14.76
N GLU A 120 -9.71 -21.36 14.15
CA GLU A 120 -8.87 -22.03 13.15
C GLU A 120 -8.75 -21.19 11.88
N MET A 121 -9.84 -20.57 11.45
CA MET A 121 -9.87 -19.62 10.34
C MET A 121 -8.91 -18.44 10.59
N TYR A 122 -9.01 -17.77 11.75
CA TYR A 122 -8.09 -16.69 12.11
C TYR A 122 -6.63 -17.15 12.18
N SER A 123 -6.38 -18.34 12.74
CA SER A 123 -5.03 -18.90 12.85
C SER A 123 -4.44 -19.24 11.48
N ARG A 124 -5.27 -19.70 10.53
CA ARG A 124 -4.88 -19.90 9.14
C ARG A 124 -4.49 -18.58 8.50
N TRP A 125 -5.29 -17.53 8.64
CA TRP A 125 -4.98 -16.23 8.02
C TRP A 125 -3.71 -15.62 8.58
N GLU A 126 -3.46 -15.71 9.88
CA GLU A 126 -2.21 -15.24 10.47
C GLU A 126 -1.00 -15.96 9.85
N ARG A 127 -1.11 -17.30 9.69
CA ARG A 127 -0.06 -18.09 9.04
C ARG A 127 0.12 -17.70 7.57
N GLU A 128 -0.96 -17.55 6.81
CA GLU A 128 -0.90 -17.14 5.39
C GLU A 128 -0.25 -15.76 5.24
N ALA A 129 -0.55 -14.81 6.12
CA ALA A 129 0.08 -13.49 6.12
C ALA A 129 1.58 -13.55 6.46
N GLU A 130 1.98 -14.41 7.41
CA GLU A 130 3.39 -14.60 7.78
C GLU A 130 4.19 -15.31 6.67
N GLU A 131 3.60 -16.31 6.03
CA GLU A 131 4.17 -17.00 4.86
C GLU A 131 4.36 -16.02 3.70
N ALA A 132 3.33 -15.24 3.36
CA ALA A 132 3.39 -14.20 2.33
C ALA A 132 4.46 -13.15 2.63
N ALA A 133 4.54 -12.67 3.87
CA ALA A 133 5.53 -11.70 4.29
C ALA A 133 6.97 -12.25 4.27
N THR A 134 7.14 -13.53 4.61
CA THR A 134 8.44 -14.20 4.52
C THR A 134 8.88 -14.34 3.08
N ALA A 135 7.98 -14.80 2.20
CA ALA A 135 8.23 -14.92 0.77
C ALA A 135 8.57 -13.56 0.14
N ALA A 136 7.81 -12.50 0.47
CA ALA A 136 8.07 -11.15 0.01
C ALA A 136 9.42 -10.62 0.49
N ASN A 137 9.80 -10.86 1.75
CA ASN A 137 11.09 -10.44 2.27
C ASN A 137 12.27 -11.15 1.58
N LEU A 138 12.11 -12.43 1.22
CA LEU A 138 13.10 -13.17 0.42
C LEU A 138 13.17 -12.63 -1.02
N ALA A 139 12.02 -12.41 -1.65
CA ALA A 139 11.94 -11.84 -2.99
C ALA A 139 12.59 -10.45 -3.07
N LYS A 140 12.35 -9.61 -2.06
CA LYS A 140 13.00 -8.30 -1.91
C LYS A 140 14.52 -8.41 -1.80
N GLN A 141 15.04 -9.39 -1.06
CA GLN A 141 16.49 -9.60 -0.95
C GLN A 141 17.08 -10.03 -2.30
N ALA A 142 16.43 -10.96 -3.01
CA ALA A 142 16.87 -11.42 -4.33
C ALA A 142 16.98 -10.29 -5.37
N GLY A 143 16.13 -9.27 -5.28
CA GLY A 143 16.19 -8.12 -6.19
C GLY A 143 17.22 -7.04 -5.85
N PHE A 144 17.94 -7.13 -4.73
CA PHE A 144 18.98 -6.16 -4.35
C PHE A 144 20.36 -6.76 -4.14
N TYR A 145 20.45 -8.02 -3.72
CA TYR A 145 21.72 -8.62 -3.32
C TYR A 145 22.16 -9.69 -4.32
N VAL A 146 23.48 -9.77 -4.52
CA VAL A 146 24.11 -10.96 -5.07
C VAL A 146 24.27 -11.94 -3.93
N ASP A 147 23.81 -13.16 -4.11
CA ASP A 147 23.87 -14.21 -3.09
C ASP A 147 24.59 -15.45 -3.62
N ARG A 148 24.97 -16.35 -2.71
CA ARG A 148 25.61 -17.62 -3.02
C ARG A 148 25.00 -18.73 -2.18
N ASP A 149 24.40 -19.71 -2.85
CA ASP A 149 23.77 -20.86 -2.19
C ASP A 149 24.81 -21.84 -1.59
N THR A 150 24.32 -22.86 -0.89
CA THR A 150 25.16 -23.90 -0.25
C THR A 150 25.93 -24.76 -1.25
N ASN A 151 25.47 -24.84 -2.50
CA ASN A 151 26.17 -25.54 -3.60
C ASN A 151 27.19 -24.63 -4.30
N GLY A 152 27.23 -23.35 -3.91
CA GLY A 152 28.13 -22.35 -4.45
C GLY A 152 27.60 -21.64 -5.70
N THR A 153 26.34 -21.86 -6.08
CA THR A 153 25.65 -21.14 -7.16
C THR A 153 25.53 -19.67 -6.80
N ILE A 154 25.95 -18.79 -7.69
CA ILE A 154 25.81 -17.34 -7.51
C ILE A 154 24.49 -16.91 -8.16
N THR A 155 23.66 -16.16 -7.43
CA THR A 155 22.46 -15.51 -7.95
C THR A 155 22.60 -14.01 -7.85
N THR A 156 22.01 -13.29 -8.80
CA THR A 156 22.06 -11.84 -8.93
C THR A 156 20.65 -11.30 -9.15
N PRO A 157 20.40 -10.00 -8.91
CA PRO A 157 19.11 -9.39 -9.21
C PRO A 157 18.65 -9.55 -10.67
N SER A 158 19.57 -9.73 -11.60
CA SER A 158 19.26 -9.94 -13.03
C SER A 158 18.77 -11.36 -13.34
N ASP A 159 18.94 -12.32 -12.41
CA ASP A 159 18.44 -13.69 -12.56
C ASP A 159 16.96 -13.81 -12.19
N VAL A 160 16.37 -12.76 -11.61
CA VAL A 160 14.93 -12.69 -11.33
C VAL A 160 14.19 -12.41 -12.63
N GLY A 161 13.33 -13.35 -13.05
CA GLY A 161 12.43 -13.17 -14.19
C GLY A 161 11.19 -12.33 -13.85
N GLU A 162 10.43 -11.95 -14.88
CA GLU A 162 9.22 -11.12 -14.77
C GLU A 162 8.13 -11.75 -13.88
N GLY A 163 7.80 -13.02 -14.10
CA GLY A 163 6.82 -13.73 -13.28
C GLY A 163 5.49 -12.96 -13.15
N THR A 164 5.05 -12.75 -11.90
CA THR A 164 3.83 -12.02 -11.52
C THR A 164 4.09 -10.56 -11.12
N ILE A 165 5.28 -10.04 -11.40
CA ILE A 165 5.70 -8.73 -10.90
C ILE A 165 4.79 -7.59 -11.41
N PRO A 166 4.35 -7.56 -12.68
CA PRO A 166 3.40 -6.55 -13.14
C PRO A 166 2.11 -6.54 -12.32
N GLU A 167 1.51 -7.71 -12.08
CA GLU A 167 0.24 -7.86 -11.35
C GLU A 167 0.41 -7.54 -9.86
N ASP A 168 1.51 -8.00 -9.25
CA ASP A 168 1.84 -7.72 -7.85
C ASP A 168 2.04 -6.21 -7.64
N LEU A 169 2.69 -5.53 -8.60
CA LEU A 169 2.92 -4.08 -8.57
C LEU A 169 1.61 -3.31 -8.71
N GLN A 170 0.75 -3.67 -9.68
CA GLN A 170 -0.56 -3.06 -9.84
C GLN A 170 -1.40 -3.24 -8.58
N THR A 171 -1.43 -4.46 -8.02
CA THR A 171 -2.15 -4.75 -6.78
C THR A 171 -1.64 -3.89 -5.63
N ALA A 172 -0.31 -3.78 -5.45
CA ALA A 172 0.27 -2.93 -4.42
C ALA A 172 -0.10 -1.45 -4.60
N ALA A 173 -0.13 -0.95 -5.84
CA ALA A 173 -0.58 0.41 -6.16
C ALA A 173 -2.04 0.62 -5.73
N GLN A 174 -2.92 -0.32 -6.06
CA GLN A 174 -4.35 -0.27 -5.70
C GLN A 174 -4.57 -0.32 -4.18
N VAL A 175 -3.79 -1.11 -3.43
CA VAL A 175 -3.90 -1.18 -1.96
C VAL A 175 -3.43 0.13 -1.30
N ILE A 176 -2.37 0.76 -1.82
CA ILE A 176 -1.92 2.08 -1.34
C ILE A 176 -2.97 3.14 -1.66
N GLU A 177 -3.55 3.11 -2.86
CA GLU A 177 -4.64 3.99 -3.25
C GLU A 177 -5.88 3.81 -2.36
N MET A 178 -6.26 2.58 -2.03
CA MET A 178 -7.36 2.30 -1.10
C MET A 178 -7.18 3.02 0.24
N MET A 179 -5.95 3.05 0.80
CA MET A 179 -5.67 3.80 2.03
C MET A 179 -5.82 5.31 1.84
N LEU A 180 -5.37 5.86 0.70
CA LEU A 180 -5.54 7.29 0.38
C LEU A 180 -7.02 7.65 0.24
N ILE A 181 -7.82 6.80 -0.42
CA ILE A 181 -9.26 7.01 -0.55
C ILE A 181 -9.93 6.92 0.82
N LYS A 182 -9.59 5.94 1.67
CA LYS A 182 -10.10 5.85 3.04
C LYS A 182 -9.83 7.12 3.85
N ASP A 183 -8.62 7.69 3.77
CA ASP A 183 -8.30 8.97 4.43
C ASP A 183 -9.10 10.14 3.84
N HIS A 184 -9.26 10.20 2.52
CA HIS A 184 -10.09 11.20 1.86
C HIS A 184 -11.56 11.13 2.29
N THR A 185 -12.11 9.93 2.41
CA THR A 185 -13.47 9.67 2.90
C THR A 185 -13.61 10.14 4.34
N ARG A 186 -12.69 9.75 5.24
CA ARG A 186 -12.65 10.23 6.63
C ARG A 186 -12.66 11.76 6.69
N MET A 187 -11.81 12.43 5.90
CA MET A 187 -11.73 13.89 5.90
C MET A 187 -12.99 14.59 5.37
N LYS A 188 -13.72 13.97 4.43
CA LYS A 188 -14.94 14.54 3.86
C LYS A 188 -16.17 14.34 4.74
N HIS A 189 -16.25 13.21 5.42
CA HIS A 189 -17.49 12.76 6.07
C HIS A 189 -17.42 12.79 7.59
N ASP A 190 -16.24 12.57 8.18
CA ASP A 190 -16.10 12.33 9.61
C ASP A 190 -15.27 13.40 10.33
N ALA A 191 -14.43 14.13 9.59
CA ALA A 191 -13.52 15.12 10.17
C ALA A 191 -14.19 16.48 10.38
N SER A 192 -13.98 17.03 11.58
CA SER A 192 -14.29 18.42 11.93
C SER A 192 -13.11 19.38 11.68
N THR A 193 -11.97 18.84 11.25
CA THR A 193 -10.74 19.57 10.97
C THR A 193 -10.66 20.00 9.50
N PRO A 194 -9.83 21.01 9.16
CA PRO A 194 -9.63 21.42 7.77
C PRO A 194 -9.12 20.28 6.89
N TYR A 195 -9.52 20.31 5.62
CA TYR A 195 -9.13 19.29 4.65
C TYR A 195 -7.63 19.33 4.34
N ASP A 196 -6.90 18.26 4.72
CA ASP A 196 -5.47 18.10 4.52
C ASP A 196 -5.18 17.04 3.44
N SER A 197 -5.16 17.48 2.20
CA SER A 197 -5.18 16.61 1.03
C SER A 197 -3.92 15.76 0.82
N THR A 198 -4.15 14.56 0.29
CA THR A 198 -3.17 13.64 -0.33
C THR A 198 -3.44 13.36 -1.82
N HIS A 199 -4.15 14.26 -2.52
CA HIS A 199 -4.51 14.04 -3.93
C HIS A 199 -3.27 13.79 -4.81
N THR A 200 -2.16 14.48 -4.56
CA THR A 200 -0.91 14.28 -5.33
C THR A 200 -0.44 12.83 -5.30
N GLN A 201 -0.48 12.19 -4.13
CA GLN A 201 -0.10 10.78 -3.99
C GLN A 201 -1.07 9.87 -4.73
N GLN A 202 -2.39 10.15 -4.65
CA GLN A 202 -3.40 9.34 -5.34
C GLN A 202 -3.24 9.46 -6.85
N PHE A 203 -3.18 10.69 -7.39
CA PHE A 203 -3.00 10.93 -8.83
C PHE A 203 -1.73 10.29 -9.38
N ARG A 204 -0.65 10.24 -8.60
CA ARG A 204 0.60 9.55 -8.98
C ARG A 204 0.37 8.05 -9.23
N LEU A 205 -0.54 7.42 -8.50
CA LEU A 205 -0.79 5.98 -8.57
C LEU A 205 -1.76 5.59 -9.69
N LEU A 206 -2.69 6.47 -10.09
CA LEU A 206 -3.74 6.16 -11.07
C LEU A 206 -3.26 5.48 -12.38
N PRO A 207 -2.14 5.90 -13.01
CA PRO A 207 -1.65 5.24 -14.23
C PRO A 207 -1.23 3.77 -14.01
N ILE A 208 -0.94 3.40 -12.76
CA ILE A 208 -0.41 2.10 -12.36
C ILE A 208 -1.51 1.24 -11.74
N SER A 209 -2.37 1.82 -10.89
CA SER A 209 -3.48 1.11 -10.26
C SER A 209 -4.62 0.81 -11.23
N HIS A 210 -4.89 1.73 -12.16
CA HIS A 210 -5.98 1.66 -13.13
C HIS A 210 -5.51 2.04 -14.55
N PRO A 211 -4.58 1.27 -15.15
CA PRO A 211 -3.91 1.65 -16.41
C PRO A 211 -4.89 1.84 -17.57
N GLU A 212 -5.92 0.98 -17.69
CA GLU A 212 -6.92 1.07 -18.75
C GLU A 212 -7.81 2.31 -18.61
N ASP A 213 -8.36 2.54 -17.42
CA ASP A 213 -9.21 3.70 -17.13
C ASP A 213 -8.42 5.01 -17.29
N TRP A 214 -7.16 5.03 -16.84
CA TRP A 214 -6.29 6.18 -16.98
C TRP A 214 -5.97 6.50 -18.44
N ALA A 215 -5.70 5.47 -19.26
CA ALA A 215 -5.47 5.64 -20.69
C ALA A 215 -6.72 6.21 -21.38
N ALA A 216 -7.90 5.66 -21.09
CA ALA A 216 -9.17 6.13 -21.64
C ALA A 216 -9.48 7.59 -21.23
N ALA A 217 -9.30 7.93 -19.96
CA ALA A 217 -9.50 9.30 -19.45
C ALA A 217 -8.50 10.29 -20.09
N SER A 218 -7.23 9.89 -20.22
CA SER A 218 -6.18 10.70 -20.85
C SER A 218 -6.46 10.95 -22.34
N GLU A 219 -6.98 9.94 -23.04
CA GLU A 219 -7.42 10.10 -24.42
C GLU A 219 -8.63 11.03 -24.54
N ALA A 220 -9.65 10.86 -23.70
CA ALA A 220 -10.81 11.74 -23.66
C ALA A 220 -10.41 13.21 -23.39
N PHE A 221 -9.50 13.45 -22.45
CA PHE A 221 -9.00 14.80 -22.14
C PHE A 221 -8.25 15.43 -23.33
N ARG A 222 -7.41 14.66 -24.03
CA ARG A 222 -6.74 15.13 -25.25
C ARG A 222 -7.74 15.46 -26.34
N ASN A 223 -8.78 14.64 -26.49
CA ASN A 223 -9.81 14.81 -27.52
C ASN A 223 -10.77 15.97 -27.22
N SER A 224 -10.92 16.38 -25.95
CA SER A 224 -11.73 17.55 -25.56
C SER A 224 -10.98 18.88 -25.61
N GLY A 225 -9.72 18.90 -26.06
CA GLY A 225 -8.90 20.12 -26.08
C GLY A 225 -8.50 20.64 -24.69
N GLY A 226 -8.65 19.82 -23.64
CA GLY A 226 -8.32 20.17 -22.27
C GLY A 226 -9.48 20.70 -21.41
N ASP A 227 -10.70 20.79 -21.94
CA ASP A 227 -11.87 21.36 -21.24
C ASP A 227 -12.62 20.36 -20.34
N ALA A 228 -12.01 19.24 -19.95
CA ALA A 228 -12.74 18.16 -19.25
C ALA A 228 -13.03 18.39 -17.76
N PHE A 229 -12.61 19.51 -17.17
CA PHE A 229 -12.97 19.85 -15.79
C PHE A 229 -13.90 21.06 -15.79
N PRO A 230 -15.14 20.95 -15.27
CA PRO A 230 -15.95 22.13 -15.03
C PRO A 230 -15.22 22.95 -13.97
N THR A 231 -14.57 24.03 -14.40
CA THR A 231 -14.21 25.11 -13.51
C THR A 231 -15.50 25.51 -12.82
N SER A 232 -15.51 25.45 -11.48
CA SER A 232 -16.65 25.85 -10.67
C SER A 232 -17.04 27.27 -11.06
N GLY A 233 -18.10 27.36 -11.86
CA GLY A 233 -18.71 28.61 -12.25
C GLY A 233 -19.19 29.32 -11.00
N SER A 234 -18.77 30.57 -10.88
CA SER A 234 -19.28 31.57 -9.97
C SER A 234 -20.81 31.69 -10.08
N GLU A 235 -21.49 31.46 -8.97
CA GLU A 235 -22.74 32.13 -8.59
C GLU A 235 -22.61 32.64 -7.14
#